data_AF-A0A830ESI4-F1
#
_entry.id   AF-A0A830ESI4-F1
#
_cell.length_a   1.000
_cell.length_b   1.000
_cell.length_c   1.000
_cell.angle_alpha   90.00
_cell.angle_beta   90.00
_cell.angle_gamma   90.00
#
_symmetry.space_group_name_H-M   'P 1'
#
loop_
_entity.id
_entity.type
_entity.pdbx_description
1 polymer ?
#
loop_
_entity_poly.entity_id
_entity_poly.type
_entity_poly.pdbx_seq_one_letter_code
_entity_poly.pdbx_strand_id
1 'polypeptide(L)'
;MTPARLETRADGYERWRAWDPEQKRERYVYVHQLLAIADGASPYLVFSAGEYHVHHESGVKYDNRPTNLSVEKSDDHARTTFGHEGGRA
;
A
#
# COMPACT_ATOMS: atom_id res chain seq x y z
N MET A 1 23.08 9.98 11.52
CA MET A 1 22.06 9.53 10.54
C MET A 1 21.15 8.56 11.26
N THR A 2 19.84 8.77 11.24
CA THR A 2 18.89 7.82 11.84
C THR A 2 18.67 6.67 10.86
N PRO A 3 18.86 5.40 11.25
CA PRO A 3 18.65 4.28 10.35
C PRO A 3 17.17 4.18 9.93
N ALA A 4 16.92 3.64 8.75
CA ALA A 4 15.57 3.28 8.34
C ALA A 4 15.02 2.19 9.27
N ARG A 5 13.71 2.22 9.52
CA ARG A 5 13.03 1.24 10.37
C ARG A 5 11.78 0.70 9.69
N LEU A 6 11.52 -0.58 9.94
CA LEU A 6 10.26 -1.23 9.62
C LEU A 6 9.23 -0.86 10.70
N GLU A 7 8.02 -0.50 10.29
CA GLU A 7 6.90 -0.19 11.16
C GLU A 7 5.61 -0.85 10.67
N THR A 8 4.80 -1.33 11.60
CA THR A 8 3.38 -1.64 11.36
C THR A 8 2.53 -0.46 11.86
N ARG A 9 1.69 0.10 10.99
CA ARG A 9 0.75 1.16 11.35
C ARG A 9 -0.45 0.61 12.11
N ALA A 10 -1.19 1.50 12.78
CA ALA A 10 -2.44 1.13 13.47
C ALA A 10 -3.53 0.55 12.53
N ASP A 11 -3.47 0.85 11.24
CA ASP A 11 -4.34 0.31 10.19
C ASP A 11 -3.80 -1.00 9.57
N GLY A 12 -2.73 -1.58 10.14
CA GLY A 12 -2.18 -2.87 9.75
C GLY A 12 -1.18 -2.83 8.59
N TYR A 13 -0.97 -1.68 7.93
CA TYR A 13 0.01 -1.58 6.85
C TYR A 13 1.44 -1.57 7.38
N GLU A 14 2.30 -2.38 6.75
CA GLU A 14 3.74 -2.40 7.00
C GLU A 14 4.47 -1.43 6.06
N ARG A 15 5.44 -0.67 6.59
CA ARG A 15 6.23 0.29 5.82
C ARG A 15 7.67 0.39 6.31
N TRP A 16 8.57 0.70 5.40
CA TRP A 16 9.89 1.23 5.73
C TRP A 16 9.80 2.74 5.86
N ARG A 17 10.35 3.29 6.95
CA ARG A 17 10.37 4.74 7.22
C ARG A 17 11.79 5.22 7.43
N ALA A 18 12.14 6.34 6.79
CA ALA A 18 13.44 6.96 6.88
C ALA A 18 13.33 8.48 6.99
N TRP A 19 14.32 9.12 7.62
CA TRP A 19 14.45 10.57 7.63
C TRP A 19 15.20 11.04 6.39
N ASP A 20 14.62 11.98 5.65
CA ASP A 20 15.23 12.67 4.51
C ASP A 20 15.81 14.00 5.00
N PRO A 21 17.15 14.12 5.14
CA PRO A 21 17.78 15.31 5.70
C PRO A 21 17.72 16.52 4.77
N GLU A 22 17.64 16.31 3.46
CA GLU A 22 17.57 17.39 2.47
C GLU A 22 16.19 18.06 2.51
N GLN A 23 15.14 17.23 2.54
CA GLN A 23 13.76 17.72 2.55
C GLN A 23 13.22 17.96 3.97
N LYS A 24 14.02 17.68 5.00
CA LYS A 24 13.68 17.82 6.42
C LYS A 24 12.34 17.18 6.78
N ARG A 25 12.08 16.00 6.24
CA ARG A 25 10.83 15.26 6.46
C ARG A 25 11.06 13.77 6.48
N GLU A 26 10.05 13.06 6.94
CA GLU A 26 10.05 11.61 6.87
C GLU A 26 9.53 11.14 5.52
N ARG A 27 10.18 10.11 5.01
CA ARG A 27 9.77 9.38 3.82
C ARG A 27 9.43 7.96 4.22
N TYR A 28 8.54 7.34 3.47
CA TYR A 28 8.22 5.95 3.65
C TYR A 28 7.85 5.29 2.33
N VAL A 29 7.94 3.97 2.32
CA VAL A 29 7.42 3.10 1.27
C VAL A 29 6.71 1.93 1.91
N TYR A 30 5.54 1.55 1.39
CA TYR A 30 4.80 0.40 1.91
C TYR A 30 5.38 -0.91 1.40
N VAL A 31 5.36 -1.94 2.25
CA VAL A 31 5.88 -3.27 1.91
C VAL A 31 5.09 -3.89 0.75
N HIS A 32 3.77 -3.76 0.75
CA HIS A 32 2.92 -4.26 -0.34
C HIS A 32 3.23 -3.61 -1.70
N GLN A 33 3.66 -2.34 -1.73
CA GLN A 33 4.04 -1.66 -2.97
C GLN A 33 5.31 -2.28 -3.57
N LEU A 34 6.30 -2.56 -2.71
CA LEU A 34 7.55 -3.20 -3.12
C LEU A 34 7.31 -4.63 -3.60
N LEU A 35 6.41 -5.37 -2.95
CA LEU A 35 6.07 -6.74 -3.34
C LEU A 35 5.27 -6.79 -4.65
N ALA A 36 4.34 -5.86 -4.87
CA ALA A 36 3.67 -5.74 -6.17
C ALA A 36 4.67 -5.48 -7.31
N ILE A 37 5.66 -4.61 -7.09
CA ILE A 37 6.73 -4.36 -8.07
C ILE A 37 7.57 -5.62 -8.29
N ALA A 38 7.94 -6.33 -7.22
CA ALA A 38 8.72 -7.56 -7.31
C ALA A 38 7.99 -8.68 -8.07
N ASP A 39 6.66 -8.69 -8.03
CA ASP A 39 5.79 -9.60 -8.79
C ASP A 39 5.56 -9.18 -10.25
N GLY A 40 6.02 -7.98 -10.63
CA GLY A 40 5.99 -7.51 -12.03
C GLY A 40 5.11 -6.29 -12.29
N ALA A 41 4.50 -5.68 -11.27
CA ALA A 41 3.78 -4.42 -11.44
C ALA A 41 4.74 -3.28 -11.85
N SER A 42 4.25 -2.39 -12.70
CA SER A 42 5.02 -1.21 -13.13
C SER A 42 5.27 -0.26 -11.95
N PRO A 43 6.53 0.08 -11.62
CA PRO A 43 6.85 1.07 -10.59
C PRO A 43 6.25 2.45 -10.89
N TYR A 44 6.06 2.79 -12.17
CA TYR A 44 5.45 4.06 -12.58
C TYR A 44 3.97 4.13 -12.21
N LEU A 45 3.27 3.00 -12.21
CA LEU A 45 1.88 2.92 -11.73
C LEU A 45 1.86 2.91 -10.21
N VAL A 46 2.67 2.06 -9.56
CA VAL A 46 2.71 1.95 -8.09
C VAL A 46 3.07 3.27 -7.40
N PHE A 47 3.90 4.10 -8.04
CA PHE A 47 4.31 5.41 -7.55
C PHE A 47 3.72 6.58 -8.35
N SER A 48 2.54 6.41 -8.95
CA SER A 48 1.89 7.41 -9.82
C SER A 48 1.28 8.62 -9.09
N ALA A 49 1.80 9.00 -7.93
CA ALA A 49 1.30 10.10 -7.11
C ALA A 49 -0.22 10.04 -6.78
N GLY A 50 -0.77 8.83 -6.70
CA GLY A 50 -2.16 8.58 -6.28
C GLY A 50 -3.14 8.26 -7.41
N GLU A 51 -2.69 8.22 -8.68
CA GLU A 51 -3.56 7.76 -9.78
C GLU A 51 -3.87 6.26 -9.70
N TYR A 52 -2.93 5.47 -9.19
CA TYR A 52 -3.07 4.03 -8.94
C TYR A 52 -2.66 3.72 -7.51
N HIS A 53 -3.26 2.68 -6.95
CA HIS A 53 -2.97 2.17 -5.61
C HIS A 53 -2.78 0.66 -5.67
N VAL A 54 -2.09 0.13 -4.67
CA VAL A 54 -1.98 -1.30 -4.48
C VAL A 54 -3.01 -1.74 -3.45
N HIS A 55 -3.83 -2.72 -3.79
CA HIS A 55 -4.92 -3.21 -2.96
C HIS A 55 -4.64 -4.58 -2.40
N HIS A 56 -5.09 -4.78 -1.16
CA HIS A 56 -5.23 -6.11 -0.57
C HIS A 56 -6.64 -6.61 -0.83
N GLU A 57 -6.79 -7.60 -1.70
CA GLU A 57 -8.10 -8.16 -2.11
C GLU A 57 -8.89 -8.70 -0.91
N SER A 58 -8.21 -9.40 -0.01
CA SER A 58 -8.82 -9.95 1.22
C SER A 58 -9.15 -8.91 2.29
N GLY A 59 -8.68 -7.66 2.13
CA GLY A 59 -8.71 -6.64 3.18
C GLY A 59 -7.68 -6.81 4.30
N VAL A 60 -6.95 -7.94 4.36
CA VAL A 60 -5.91 -8.22 5.36
C VAL A 60 -4.59 -7.53 4.97
N LYS A 61 -4.25 -6.43 5.65
CA LYS A 61 -3.18 -5.50 5.22
C LYS A 61 -1.74 -6.00 5.35
N TYR A 62 -1.53 -7.05 6.14
CA TYR A 62 -0.22 -7.69 6.31
C TYR A 62 -0.06 -8.94 5.41
N ASP A 63 -1.12 -9.41 4.74
CA ASP A 63 -1.03 -10.55 3.83
C ASP A 63 -0.50 -10.07 2.47
N ASN A 64 0.82 -10.06 2.34
CA ASN A 64 1.49 -9.55 1.15
C ASN A 64 1.81 -10.63 0.11
N ARG A 65 1.10 -11.77 0.12
CA ARG A 65 1.23 -12.77 -0.96
C ARG A 65 0.83 -12.11 -2.30
N PRO A 66 1.55 -12.37 -3.40
CA PRO A 66 1.25 -11.75 -4.69
C PRO A 66 -0.20 -11.91 -5.14
N THR A 67 -0.79 -13.08 -4.92
CA THR A 67 -2.19 -13.38 -5.24
C THR A 67 -3.21 -12.55 -4.46
N ASN A 68 -2.79 -11.83 -3.40
CA ASN A 68 -3.64 -10.95 -2.61
C ASN A 68 -3.43 -9.46 -2.96
N LEU A 69 -2.51 -9.15 -3.89
CA LEU A 69 -2.17 -7.79 -4.28
C LEU A 69 -2.62 -7.49 -5.71
N SER A 70 -3.23 -6.33 -5.91
CA SER A 70 -3.59 -5.83 -7.25
C SER A 70 -3.26 -4.34 -7.36
N VAL A 71 -2.98 -3.86 -8.57
CA VAL A 71 -2.76 -2.43 -8.85
C VAL A 71 -3.98 -1.89 -9.58
N GLU A 72 -4.75 -1.03 -8.92
CA GLU A 72 -6.00 -0.48 -9.47
C GLU A 72 -5.93 1.03 -9.57
N LYS A 73 -6.74 1.61 -10.46
CA LYS A 73 -6.86 3.05 -10.63
C LYS A 73 -7.71 3.64 -9.49
N SER A 74 -7.33 4.81 -8.99
CA SER A 74 -7.96 5.45 -7.82
C SER A 74 -9.47 5.74 -7.96
N ASP A 75 -10.02 5.81 -9.18
CA ASP A 75 -11.47 6.00 -9.40
C ASP A 75 -12.29 4.71 -9.19
N ASP A 76 -11.67 3.53 -9.27
CA ASP A 76 -12.34 2.24 -9.00
C ASP A 76 -12.55 1.98 -7.50
N HIS A 77 -11.95 2.82 -6.66
CA HIS A 77 -11.91 2.63 -5.22
C HIS A 77 -13.17 3.09 -4.46
N ALA A 78 -13.96 3.98 -5.08
CA ALA A 78 -15.27 4.37 -4.56
C ALA A 78 -16.33 3.26 -4.65
N ARG A 79 -16.10 2.22 -5.48
CA ARG A 79 -17.10 1.19 -5.75
C ARG A 79 -16.90 -0.10 -4.93
N THR A 80 -15.67 -0.41 -4.52
CA THR A 80 -15.35 -1.67 -3.83
C THR A 80 -15.35 -1.55 -2.30
N THR A 81 -15.26 -0.33 -1.74
CA THR A 81 -15.15 -0.11 -0.29
C THR A 81 -16.49 -0.16 0.46
N PHE A 82 -17.64 -0.06 -0.24
CA PHE A 82 -18.97 -0.06 0.39
C PHE A 82 -19.77 -1.38 0.21
N GLY A 83 -19.14 -2.44 -0.30
CA GLY A 83 -19.84 -3.67 -0.66
C GLY A 83 -19.97 -4.74 0.44
N HIS A 84 -19.40 -4.55 1.63
CA HIS A 84 -19.32 -5.63 2.63
C HIS A 84 -19.80 -5.26 4.05
N GLU A 85 -20.66 -4.26 4.21
CA GLU A 85 -21.36 -3.95 5.48
C GLU A 85 -22.89 -3.85 5.32
N GLY A 86 -23.50 -4.79 4.60
CA GLY A 86 -24.95 -4.73 4.34
C GLY A 86 -25.62 -6.09 4.21
N GLY A 87 -25.39 -7.03 5.14
CA GLY A 87 -26.09 -8.30 5.09
C GLY A 87 -25.91 -9.17 6.33
N ARG A 88 -26.74 -8.93 7.36
CA ARG A 88 -27.45 -9.97 8.12
C ARG A 88 -28.34 -9.37 9.23
N ALA A 89 -29.63 -9.72 9.11
CA ALA A 89 -30.71 -9.78 10.10
C ALA A 89 -31.06 -8.51 10.90
#